data_AF-A0A6I4I8H4-F1
#
_entry.id   AF-A0A6I4I8H4-F1
#
_cell.length_a   1.000
_cell.length_b   1.000
_cell.length_c   1.000
_cell.angle_alpha   90.00
_cell.angle_beta   90.00
_cell.angle_gamma   90.00
#
_symmetry.space_group_name_H-M   'P 1'
#
loop_
_entity.id
_entity.type
_entity.pdbx_description
1 polymer ?
#
loop_
_entity_poly.entity_id
_entity_poly.type
_entity_poly.pdbx_seq_one_letter_code
_entity_poly.pdbx_strand_id
1 'polypeptide(L)'
;MKNLIVLAVAAMLCAACKDNHDGKYVTKVSSQYSIAEDTIILNGDLIIKRIGYHKIINDSVLPKHFSIKSWHVGDFEAPVIQFGSRQITINGTIYKKIEP
;
A
#
# COMPACT_ATOMS: atom_id res chain seq x y z
N MET A 1 49.68 7.56 -14.02
CA MET A 1 48.95 7.66 -12.72
C MET A 1 47.75 8.59 -12.85
N LYS A 2 46.78 8.29 -13.74
CA LYS A 2 45.59 9.14 -13.96
C LYS A 2 44.26 8.37 -14.01
N ASN A 3 44.27 7.06 -13.78
CA ASN A 3 43.10 6.21 -14.02
C ASN A 3 42.56 5.52 -12.75
N LEU A 4 42.85 6.05 -11.55
CA LEU A 4 42.41 5.43 -10.30
C LEU A 4 41.33 6.20 -9.53
N ILE A 5 41.04 7.45 -9.92
CA ILE A 5 40.14 8.33 -9.14
C ILE A 5 38.68 8.27 -9.66
N VAL A 6 38.46 7.81 -10.89
CA VAL A 6 37.11 7.77 -11.49
C VAL A 6 36.25 6.63 -10.92
N LEU A 7 36.87 5.59 -10.35
CA LEU A 7 36.13 4.45 -9.79
C LEU A 7 35.51 4.71 -8.41
N ALA A 8 36.01 5.70 -7.66
CA ALA A 8 35.56 5.95 -6.28
C ALA A 8 34.25 6.76 -6.20
N VAL A 9 33.94 7.57 -7.23
CA VAL A 9 32.76 8.45 -7.22
C VAL A 9 31.46 7.70 -7.58
N ALA A 10 31.56 6.57 -8.27
CA ALA A 10 30.39 5.75 -8.64
C ALA A 10 29.81 4.94 -7.46
N ALA A 11 30.57 4.73 -6.38
CA ALA A 11 30.15 3.91 -5.25
C ALA A 11 29.41 4.69 -4.14
N MET A 12 29.41 6.03 -4.17
CA MET A 12 28.93 6.87 -3.05
C MET A 12 27.55 7.50 -3.22
N LEU A 13 26.88 7.37 -4.38
CA LEU A 13 25.59 8.04 -4.62
C LEU A 13 24.35 7.14 -4.51
N CYS A 14 24.51 5.84 -4.28
CA CYS A 14 23.41 4.97 -3.88
C CYS A 14 23.27 4.91 -2.35
N ALA A 15 23.27 6.07 -1.69
CA ALA A 15 22.47 6.20 -0.49
C ALA A 15 21.01 6.10 -0.94
N ALA A 16 20.55 4.86 -1.19
CA ALA A 16 19.16 4.56 -1.40
C ALA A 16 18.45 5.05 -0.14
N CYS A 17 17.86 6.26 -0.23
CA CYS A 17 16.82 6.65 0.69
C CYS A 17 15.82 5.50 0.67
N LYS A 18 15.81 4.69 1.73
CA LYS A 18 14.66 3.82 2.00
C LYS A 18 13.51 4.79 2.18
N ASP A 19 12.72 4.96 1.13
CA ASP A 19 11.45 5.65 1.26
C ASP A 19 10.68 4.89 2.34
N ASN A 20 10.43 5.57 3.46
CA ASN A 20 9.68 4.97 4.54
C ASN A 20 8.22 4.88 4.09
N HIS A 21 7.85 3.69 3.60
CA HIS A 21 6.50 3.39 3.18
C HIS A 21 5.57 3.07 4.36
N ASP A 22 6.05 3.04 5.59
CA ASP A 22 5.20 2.78 6.75
C ASP A 22 4.06 3.80 6.84
N GLY A 23 2.89 3.29 7.21
CA GLY A 23 1.72 4.13 7.44
C GLY A 23 0.41 3.46 7.05
N LYS A 24 -0.63 4.28 7.09
CA LYS A 24 -2.00 3.88 6.78
C LYS A 24 -2.37 4.37 5.38
N TYR A 25 -3.00 3.50 4.61
CA TYR A 25 -3.47 3.80 3.27
C TYR A 25 -4.93 3.40 3.15
N VAL A 26 -5.68 4.12 2.32
CA VAL A 26 -7.10 3.84 2.12
C VAL A 26 -7.44 3.83 0.64
N THR A 27 -8.44 3.02 0.29
CA THR A 27 -9.15 3.12 -0.97
C THR A 27 -10.60 3.41 -0.66
N LYS A 28 -11.25 4.24 -1.49
CA LYS A 28 -12.66 4.57 -1.36
C LYS A 28 -13.34 4.29 -2.69
N VAL A 29 -14.29 3.36 -2.66
CA VAL A 29 -15.11 3.01 -3.83
C VAL A 29 -16.57 3.17 -3.41
N SER A 30 -17.34 3.91 -4.21
CA SER A 30 -18.76 4.17 -3.94
C SER A 30 -19.57 3.95 -5.20
N SER A 31 -20.75 3.34 -5.06
CA SER A 31 -21.74 3.16 -6.11
C SER A 31 -23.15 3.25 -5.51
N GLN A 32 -24.18 3.19 -6.36
CA GLN A 32 -25.59 3.17 -5.91
C GLN A 32 -25.97 1.95 -5.07
N TYR A 33 -25.14 0.90 -5.07
CA TYR A 33 -25.42 -0.37 -4.36
C TYR A 33 -24.56 -0.56 -3.12
N SER A 34 -23.46 0.20 -2.99
CA SER A 34 -22.48 -0.07 -1.94
C SER A 34 -21.45 1.02 -1.72
N ILE A 35 -20.92 1.03 -0.49
CA ILE A 35 -19.76 1.85 -0.09
C ILE A 35 -18.69 0.90 0.43
N ALA A 36 -17.55 0.85 -0.26
CA ALA A 36 -16.37 0.11 0.17
C ALA A 36 -15.24 1.05 0.59
N GLU A 37 -14.68 0.77 1.76
CA GLU A 37 -13.52 1.45 2.31
C GLU A 37 -12.54 0.38 2.79
N ASP A 38 -11.54 0.08 1.96
CA ASP A 38 -10.46 -0.82 2.36
C ASP A 38 -9.30 0.00 2.87
N THR A 39 -8.72 -0.46 3.98
CA THR A 39 -7.54 0.14 4.60
C THR A 39 -6.37 -0.83 4.50
N ILE A 40 -5.19 -0.30 4.17
CA ILE A 40 -3.92 -0.98 4.32
C ILE A 40 -3.15 -0.33 5.46
N ILE A 41 -2.52 -1.15 6.29
CA ILE A 41 -1.50 -0.72 7.25
C ILE A 41 -0.20 -1.39 6.83
N LEU A 42 0.81 -0.60 6.53
CA LEU A 42 2.17 -1.08 6.26
C LEU A 42 3.07 -0.74 7.46
N ASN A 43 3.78 -1.74 7.97
CA ASN A 43 4.74 -1.61 9.05
C ASN A 43 5.96 -2.50 8.71
N GLY A 44 7.06 -1.88 8.29
CA GLY A 44 8.23 -2.59 7.77
C GLY A 44 7.88 -3.37 6.50
N ASP A 45 7.93 -4.68 6.59
CA ASP A 45 7.61 -5.64 5.53
C ASP A 45 6.21 -6.26 5.69
N LEU A 46 5.48 -5.95 6.77
CA LEU A 46 4.16 -6.51 7.04
C LEU A 46 3.05 -5.60 6.48
N ILE A 47 2.21 -6.17 5.62
CA ILE A 47 0.99 -5.53 5.10
C ILE A 47 -0.22 -6.14 5.77
N ILE A 48 -1.07 -5.31 6.38
CA ILE A 48 -2.37 -5.70 6.92
C ILE A 48 -3.46 -5.01 6.12
N LYS A 49 -4.25 -5.79 5.37
CA LYS A 49 -5.42 -5.33 4.63
C LYS A 49 -6.69 -5.56 5.43
N ARG A 50 -7.45 -4.51 5.63
CA ARG A 50 -8.81 -4.53 6.18
C ARG A 50 -9.78 -4.14 5.09
N ILE A 51 -10.61 -5.07 4.66
CA ILE A 51 -11.66 -4.86 3.65
C ILE A 51 -12.93 -4.49 4.38
N GLY A 52 -13.54 -3.36 4.04
CA GLY A 52 -14.74 -2.86 4.70
C GLY A 52 -15.82 -2.52 3.68
N TYR A 53 -17.02 -3.08 3.83
CA TYR A 53 -18.12 -2.90 2.87
C TYR A 53 -19.45 -2.66 3.57
N HIS A 54 -20.20 -1.66 3.10
CA HIS A 54 -21.61 -1.47 3.41
C HIS A 54 -22.45 -1.69 2.16
N LYS A 55 -23.54 -2.45 2.30
CA LYS A 55 -24.56 -2.60 1.26
C LYS A 55 -25.59 -1.48 1.37
N ILE A 56 -26.04 -0.95 0.23
CA ILE A 56 -27.17 -0.02 0.15
C ILE A 56 -28.37 -0.80 -0.39
N ILE A 57 -29.47 -0.80 0.36
CA ILE A 57 -30.75 -1.40 -0.04
C ILE A 57 -31.87 -0.40 0.27
N ASN A 58 -32.69 -0.05 -0.73
CA ASN A 58 -33.79 0.92 -0.58
C ASN A 58 -33.32 2.21 0.14
N ASP A 59 -32.22 2.79 -0.36
CA ASP A 59 -31.55 3.99 0.20
C ASP A 59 -31.04 3.85 1.65
N SER A 60 -31.13 2.66 2.23
CA SER A 60 -30.66 2.37 3.59
C SER A 60 -29.29 1.69 3.56
N VAL A 61 -28.36 2.24 4.35
CA VAL A 61 -27.02 1.66 4.54
C VAL A 61 -27.11 0.56 5.61
N LEU A 62 -26.76 -0.67 5.22
CA LEU A 62 -26.69 -1.82 6.12
C LEU A 62 -25.38 -1.85 6.93
N PRO A 63 -25.31 -2.65 8.02
CA PRO A 63 -24.10 -2.78 8.82
C PRO A 63 -22.84 -3.11 8.01
N LYS A 64 -21.70 -2.55 8.44
CA LYS A 64 -20.40 -2.79 7.80
C LYS A 64 -19.98 -4.24 8.00
N HIS A 65 -19.65 -4.93 6.91
CA HIS A 65 -18.92 -6.18 6.96
C HIS A 65 -17.43 -5.91 6.83
N PHE A 66 -16.61 -6.65 7.59
CA PHE A 66 -15.16 -6.54 7.53
C PHE A 66 -14.47 -7.89 7.36
N SER A 67 -13.36 -7.88 6.63
CA SER A 67 -12.43 -9.00 6.50
C SER A 67 -11.00 -8.49 6.66
N ILE A 68 -10.14 -9.28 7.29
CA ILE A 68 -8.74 -8.92 7.52
C ILE A 68 -7.86 -9.99 6.87
N LYS A 69 -6.83 -9.54 6.15
CA LYS A 69 -5.77 -10.37 5.58
C LYS A 69 -4.41 -9.73 5.86
N SER A 70 -3.37 -10.55 5.97
CA SER A 70 -2.00 -10.09 6.18
C SER A 70 -1.03 -10.85 5.30
N TRP A 71 0.04 -10.18 4.87
CA TRP A 71 1.10 -10.75 4.04
C TRP A 71 2.43 -10.10 4.41
N HIS A 72 3.54 -10.84 4.35
CA HIS A 72 4.85 -10.22 4.25
C HIS A 72 5.18 -9.89 2.80
N VAL A 73 5.87 -8.78 2.60
CA VAL A 73 6.32 -8.34 1.27
C VAL A 73 7.33 -9.36 0.73
N GLY A 74 6.99 -9.97 -0.41
CA GLY A 74 7.83 -10.96 -1.09
C GLY A 74 7.48 -12.42 -0.78
N ASP A 75 6.51 -12.68 0.10
CA ASP A 75 5.99 -14.04 0.31
C ASP A 75 5.39 -14.60 -0.99
N PHE A 76 5.50 -15.91 -1.18
CA PHE A 76 4.95 -16.60 -2.36
C PHE A 76 3.43 -16.43 -2.50
N GLU A 77 2.72 -16.34 -1.38
CA GLU A 77 1.27 -16.14 -1.34
C GLU A 77 0.88 -14.65 -1.35
N ALA A 78 1.85 -13.73 -1.30
CA ALA A 78 1.56 -12.31 -1.32
C ALA A 78 1.06 -11.89 -2.72
N PRO A 79 0.05 -11.01 -2.78
CA PRO A 79 -0.38 -10.40 -4.04
C PRO A 79 0.75 -9.57 -4.66
N VAL A 80 0.59 -9.18 -5.93
CA VAL A 80 1.52 -8.24 -6.56
C VAL A 80 1.37 -6.88 -5.87
N ILE A 81 2.44 -6.45 -5.21
CA ILE A 81 2.53 -5.19 -4.45
C ILE A 81 3.52 -4.25 -5.14
N GLN A 82 3.09 -3.01 -5.38
CA GLN A 82 3.94 -1.96 -5.93
C GLN A 82 3.90 -0.73 -5.02
N PHE A 83 5.07 -0.24 -4.63
CA PHE A 83 5.23 0.93 -3.78
C PHE A 83 5.42 2.20 -4.63
N GLY A 84 4.65 3.24 -4.31
CA GLY A 84 4.89 4.61 -4.75
C GLY A 84 5.10 5.52 -3.54
N SER A 85 5.51 6.77 -3.80
CA SER A 85 5.83 7.74 -2.73
C SER A 85 4.68 7.97 -1.74
N ARG A 86 3.43 7.99 -2.22
CA ARG A 86 2.23 8.21 -1.42
C ARG A 86 1.11 7.21 -1.71
N GLN A 87 1.45 6.07 -2.29
CA GLN A 87 0.47 5.05 -2.65
C GLN A 87 1.04 3.65 -2.60
N ILE A 88 0.16 2.66 -2.41
CA ILE A 88 0.46 1.24 -2.56
C ILE A 88 -0.55 0.69 -3.57
N THR A 89 -0.08 -0.05 -4.57
CA THR A 89 -0.95 -0.80 -5.48
C THR A 89 -0.91 -2.28 -5.10
N ILE A 90 -2.07 -2.89 -4.86
CA ILE A 90 -2.20 -4.33 -4.56
C ILE A 90 -3.16 -4.95 -5.58
N ASN A 91 -2.69 -5.89 -6.40
CA ASN A 91 -3.48 -6.52 -7.49
C ASN A 91 -4.24 -5.48 -8.34
N GLY A 92 -3.59 -4.38 -8.71
CA GLY A 92 -4.18 -3.30 -9.51
C GLY A 92 -5.08 -2.32 -8.74
N THR A 93 -5.39 -2.57 -7.46
CA THR A 93 -6.14 -1.61 -6.62
C THR A 93 -5.17 -0.60 -6.00
N ILE A 94 -5.44 0.69 -6.19
CA ILE A 94 -4.63 1.78 -5.66
C ILE A 94 -5.14 2.20 -4.28
N TYR A 95 -4.23 2.24 -3.32
CA TYR A 95 -4.43 2.74 -1.96
C TYR A 95 -3.60 4.00 -1.78
N LYS A 96 -4.20 5.09 -1.29
CA LYS A 96 -3.51 6.36 -1.06
C LYS A 96 -3.13 6.50 0.40
N LYS A 97 -1.90 6.95 0.67
CA LYS A 97 -1.40 7.21 2.02
C LYS A 97 -2.22 8.33 2.63
N ILE A 98 -2.75 8.10 3.83
CA ILE A 98 -3.33 9.15 4.64
C ILE A 98 -2.27 9.61 5.64
N GLU A 99 -2.06 10.92 5.72
CA GLU A 99 -1.23 11.47 6.79
C GLU A 99 -2.00 11.35 8.11
N PRO A 100 -1.31 10.99 9.21
CA PRO A 100 -1.91 11.01 10.54
C PRO A 100 -2.32 12.43 10.97
#